data_AF-A0A644V7F9-F1
#
_entry.id   AF-A0A644V7F9-F1
#
_cell.length_a   1.000
_cell.length_b   1.000
_cell.length_c   1.000
_cell.angle_alpha   90.00
_cell.angle_beta   90.00
_cell.angle_gamma   90.00
#
_symmetry.space_group_name_H-M   'P 1'
#
loop_
_entity.id
_entity.type
_entity.pdbx_description
1 polymer ?
#
loop_
_entity_poly.entity_id
_entity_poly.type
_entity_poly.pdbx_seq_one_letter_code
_entity_poly.pdbx_strand_id
1 'polypeptide(L)'
;MKYSEEYLAQIKGFGVLGFSIESIICMLNPKNPDQFKIDITTPGTEVYKAYFTGKSTARYSMDKNLFDQATKEHSLIANEQMEKRMYINKINDALNDKFGL
;
A
#
# COMPACT_ATOMS: atom_id res chain seq x y z
N MET A 1 1.15 20.96 -0.71
CA MET A 1 -0.05 21.49 -0.02
C MET A 1 -0.01 21.06 1.46
N LYS A 2 -0.59 21.81 2.42
CA LYS A 2 -0.71 21.29 3.81
C LYS A 2 -2.04 20.55 3.96
N TYR A 3 -1.98 19.32 4.46
CA TYR A 3 -3.15 18.47 4.66
C TYR A 3 -3.45 18.35 6.15
N SER A 4 -4.73 18.31 6.52
CA SER A 4 -5.11 18.04 7.91
C SER A 4 -4.84 16.58 8.25
N GLU A 5 -4.64 16.29 9.54
CA GLU A 5 -4.46 14.90 10.01
C GLU A 5 -5.65 14.01 9.66
N GLU A 6 -6.87 14.53 9.76
CA GLU A 6 -8.10 13.83 9.37
C GLU A 6 -8.08 13.44 7.88
N TYR A 7 -7.60 14.34 7.02
CA TYR A 7 -7.51 14.09 5.59
C TYR A 7 -6.44 13.02 5.29
N LEU A 8 -5.29 13.09 5.97
CA LEU A 8 -4.24 12.07 5.86
C LEU A 8 -4.71 10.70 6.39
N ALA A 9 -5.54 10.67 7.44
CA ALA A 9 -6.14 9.44 7.94
C ALA A 9 -7.10 8.80 6.92
N GLN A 10 -7.91 9.61 6.22
CA GLN A 10 -8.75 9.14 5.13
C GLN A 10 -7.91 8.57 3.97
N ILE A 11 -6.85 9.28 3.56
CA ILE A 11 -5.92 8.82 2.51
C ILE A 11 -5.29 7.48 2.89
N LYS A 12 -4.87 7.33 4.15
CA LYS A 12 -4.35 6.05 4.66
C LYS A 12 -5.40 4.94 4.55
N GLY A 13 -6.66 5.23 4.89
CA GLY A 13 -7.78 4.31 4.72
C GLY A 13 -7.96 3.86 3.27
N PHE A 14 -7.93 4.79 2.32
CA PHE A 14 -7.96 4.46 0.89
C PHE A 14 -6.78 3.60 0.45
N GLY A 15 -5.59 3.84 1.01
CA GLY A 15 -4.42 2.99 0.80
C GLY A 15 -4.63 1.56 1.29
N VAL A 16 -5.26 1.38 2.46
CA VAL A 16 -5.61 0.04 2.99
C VAL A 16 -6.60 -0.68 2.06
N LEU A 17 -7.60 0.05 1.56
CA LEU A 17 -8.62 -0.50 0.68
C LEU A 17 -8.16 -0.71 -0.77
N GLY A 18 -6.95 -0.23 -1.13
CA GLY A 18 -6.40 -0.40 -2.47
C GLY A 18 -7.05 0.48 -3.54
N PHE A 19 -7.63 1.62 -3.15
CA PHE A 19 -8.25 2.55 -4.10
C PHE A 19 -7.22 3.16 -5.04
N SER A 20 -7.61 3.35 -6.31
CA SER A 20 -6.79 4.08 -7.28
C SER A 20 -6.73 5.57 -6.94
N ILE A 21 -5.66 6.26 -7.36
CA ILE A 21 -5.52 7.70 -7.13
C ILE A 21 -6.67 8.47 -7.77
N GLU A 22 -7.08 8.08 -8.98
CA GLU A 22 -8.21 8.65 -9.70
C GLU A 22 -9.52 8.51 -8.88
N SER A 23 -9.78 7.34 -8.32
CA SER A 23 -10.96 7.13 -7.45
C SER A 23 -10.92 8.00 -6.20
N ILE A 24 -9.73 8.15 -5.59
CA ILE A 24 -9.55 9.00 -4.40
C ILE A 24 -9.81 10.46 -4.76
N ILE A 25 -9.33 10.93 -5.91
CA ILE A 25 -9.59 12.29 -6.41
C ILE A 25 -11.09 12.50 -6.61
N CYS A 26 -11.79 11.56 -7.25
CA CYS A 26 -13.23 11.66 -7.45
C CYS A 26 -14.02 11.71 -6.13
N MET A 27 -13.58 10.94 -5.11
CA MET A 27 -14.28 10.87 -3.82
C MET A 27 -14.00 12.06 -2.91
N LEU A 28 -12.74 12.49 -2.82
CA LEU A 28 -12.33 13.58 -1.93
C LEU A 28 -12.48 14.96 -2.56
N ASN A 29 -12.65 15.02 -3.88
CA ASN A 29 -12.79 16.25 -4.67
C ASN A 29 -11.85 17.38 -4.19
N PRO A 30 -10.52 17.16 -4.22
CA PRO A 30 -9.56 18.13 -3.72
C PRO A 30 -9.65 19.44 -4.51
N LYS A 31 -9.42 20.58 -3.83
CA LYS A 31 -9.43 21.92 -4.46
C LYS A 31 -8.46 22.04 -5.65
N ASN A 32 -7.37 21.27 -5.64
CA ASN A 32 -6.43 21.19 -6.74
C ASN A 32 -6.09 19.70 -7.01
N PRO A 33 -6.82 19.04 -7.91
CA PRO A 33 -6.62 17.62 -8.24
C PRO A 33 -5.24 17.30 -8.81
N ASP A 34 -4.71 18.18 -9.67
CA ASP A 34 -3.41 17.96 -10.32
C ASP A 34 -2.27 18.00 -9.29
N GLN A 35 -2.31 18.97 -8.37
CA GLN A 35 -1.34 19.03 -7.28
C GLN A 35 -1.47 17.84 -6.34
N PHE A 36 -2.69 17.40 -6.03
CA PHE A 36 -2.89 16.20 -5.22
C PHE A 36 -2.30 14.95 -5.88
N LYS A 37 -2.46 14.81 -7.21
CA LYS A 37 -1.89 13.70 -7.98
C LYS A 37 -0.37 13.68 -7.91
N ILE A 38 0.27 14.86 -7.98
CA ILE A 38 1.72 14.99 -7.80
C ILE A 38 2.10 14.65 -6.35
N ASP A 39 1.39 15.21 -5.37
CA ASP A 39 1.70 15.02 -3.96
C ASP A 39 1.58 13.53 -3.56
N ILE A 40 0.53 12.81 -3.96
CA ILE A 40 0.34 11.39 -3.61
C ILE A 40 1.31 10.43 -4.33
N THR A 41 1.92 10.84 -5.44
CA THR A 41 2.88 10.02 -6.21
C THR A 41 4.34 10.35 -5.90
N THR A 42 4.61 11.53 -5.33
CA THR A 42 5.97 11.99 -5.03
C THR A 42 6.44 11.41 -3.68
N PRO A 43 7.52 10.61 -3.66
CA PRO A 43 8.08 10.11 -2.40
C PRO A 43 8.45 11.24 -1.44
N GLY A 44 8.15 11.04 -0.15
CA GLY A 44 8.52 11.97 0.91
C GLY A 44 7.43 12.97 1.32
N THR A 45 6.41 13.20 0.49
CA THR A 45 5.25 14.03 0.86
C THR A 45 4.40 13.33 1.94
N GLU A 46 3.62 14.11 2.68
CA GLU A 46 2.75 13.58 3.74
C GLU A 46 1.64 12.66 3.19
N VAL A 47 1.05 13.05 2.05
CA VAL A 47 0.00 12.28 1.36
C VAL A 47 0.55 10.96 0.83
N TYR A 48 1.72 11.00 0.19
CA TYR A 48 2.40 9.79 -0.27
C TYR A 48 2.66 8.85 0.92
N LYS A 49 3.25 9.38 2.01
CA LYS A 49 3.53 8.58 3.21
C LYS A 49 2.26 7.96 3.77
N ALA A 50 1.17 8.72 3.90
CA ALA A 50 -0.11 8.23 4.42
C ALA A 50 -0.69 7.11 3.54
N TYR A 51 -0.76 7.34 2.22
CA TYR A 51 -1.30 6.37 1.26
C TYR A 51 -0.45 5.09 1.23
N PHE A 52 0.87 5.22 1.13
CA PHE A 52 1.79 4.10 1.06
C PHE A 52 1.85 3.30 2.37
N THR A 53 1.72 3.97 3.52
CA THR A 53 1.55 3.31 4.82
C THR A 53 0.28 2.46 4.85
N GLY A 54 -0.82 2.98 4.30
CA GLY A 54 -2.07 2.22 4.15
C GLY A 54 -1.89 0.98 3.29
N LYS A 55 -1.30 1.12 2.10
CA LYS A 55 -1.00 -0.02 1.21
C LYS A 55 -0.12 -1.07 1.87
N SER A 56 0.92 -0.63 2.59
CA SER A 56 1.84 -1.51 3.31
C SER A 56 1.13 -2.26 4.43
N THR A 57 0.20 -1.61 5.13
CA THR A 57 -0.63 -2.22 6.18
C THR A 57 -1.53 -3.31 5.59
N ALA A 58 -2.21 -3.04 4.47
CA ALA A 58 -3.03 -4.05 3.80
C ALA A 58 -2.21 -5.25 3.31
N ARG A 59 -1.03 -4.99 2.74
CA ARG A 59 -0.11 -6.05 2.30
C ARG A 59 0.29 -6.95 3.47
N TYR A 60 0.72 -6.35 4.58
CA TYR A 60 1.08 -7.10 5.78
C TYR A 60 -0.09 -7.93 6.33
N SER A 61 -1.28 -7.34 6.44
CA SER A 61 -2.47 -8.06 6.93
C SER A 61 -2.82 -9.25 6.03
N MET A 62 -2.69 -9.12 4.71
CA MET A 62 -2.88 -10.22 3.76
C MET A 62 -1.83 -11.32 3.94
N ASP A 63 -0.55 -10.94 4.05
CA ASP A 63 0.55 -11.90 4.26
C ASP A 63 0.38 -12.66 5.59
N LYS A 64 -0.04 -11.95 6.65
CA LYS A 64 -0.33 -12.56 7.96
C LYS A 64 -1.50 -13.55 7.87
N ASN A 65 -2.59 -13.19 7.20
CA ASN A 65 -3.74 -14.08 7.04
C ASN A 65 -3.36 -15.34 6.25
N LEU A 66 -2.55 -15.20 5.19
CA LEU A 66 -2.03 -16.33 4.43
C LEU A 66 -1.14 -17.23 5.29
N PHE A 67 -0.27 -16.64 6.12
CA PHE A 67 0.55 -17.39 7.07
C PHE A 67 -0.29 -18.17 8.09
N ASP A 68 -1.32 -17.53 8.66
CA ASP A 68 -2.23 -18.16 9.61
C ASP A 68 -2.98 -19.33 8.94
N GLN A 69 -3.47 -19.17 7.72
CA GLN A 69 -4.14 -20.25 6.95
C GLN A 69 -3.18 -21.39 6.58
N ALA A 70 -1.95 -21.06 6.20
CA ALA A 70 -0.90 -22.03 5.90
C ALA A 70 -0.54 -22.88 7.13
N THR A 71 -0.37 -22.24 8.29
CA THR A 71 0.22 -22.87 9.49
C THR A 71 -0.81 -23.48 10.44
N LYS A 72 -1.97 -22.84 10.61
CA LYS A 72 -3.03 -23.28 11.55
C LYS A 72 -4.10 -24.12 10.87
N GLU A 73 -4.45 -23.78 9.63
CA GLU A 73 -5.49 -24.48 8.87
C GLU A 73 -4.90 -25.51 7.90
N HIS A 74 -3.56 -25.62 7.82
CA HIS A 74 -2.82 -26.54 6.96
C HIS A 74 -3.23 -26.45 5.48
N SER A 75 -3.61 -25.26 5.01
CA SER A 75 -4.05 -25.02 3.64
C SER A 75 -2.88 -25.07 2.65
N LEU A 76 -2.87 -26.09 1.78
CA LEU A 76 -1.88 -26.22 0.71
C LEU A 76 -1.90 -25.03 -0.27
N ILE A 77 -3.09 -24.50 -0.57
CA ILE A 77 -3.26 -23.34 -1.45
C ILE A 77 -2.64 -22.09 -0.80
N ALA A 78 -2.83 -21.90 0.50
CA ALA A 78 -2.23 -20.78 1.22
C ALA A 78 -0.69 -20.88 1.26
N ASN A 79 -0.14 -22.09 1.43
CA ASN A 79 1.30 -22.34 1.35
C ASN A 79 1.88 -21.92 -0.02
N GLU A 80 1.29 -22.39 -1.12
CA GLU A 80 1.76 -22.02 -2.46
C GLU A 80 1.68 -20.50 -2.72
N GLN A 81 0.61 -19.85 -2.25
CA GLN A 81 0.45 -18.40 -2.38
C GLN A 81 1.48 -17.64 -1.54
N MET A 82 1.76 -18.10 -0.32
CA MET A 82 2.76 -17.53 0.56
C MET A 82 4.16 -17.63 -0.06
N GLU A 83 4.54 -18.81 -0.57
CA GLU A 83 5.83 -19.02 -1.24
C GLU A 83 6.02 -18.08 -2.44
N LYS A 84 5.00 -17.96 -3.30
CA LYS A 84 5.01 -17.04 -4.44
C LYS A 84 5.24 -15.59 -3.99
N ARG A 85 4.55 -15.15 -2.94
CA ARG A 85 4.68 -13.78 -2.42
C ARG A 85 6.05 -13.54 -1.78
N MET A 86 6.58 -14.51 -1.02
CA MET A 86 7.93 -14.44 -0.47
C MET A 86 9.00 -14.34 -1.56
N TYR A 87 8.84 -15.11 -2.64
CA TYR A 87 9.76 -15.05 -3.77
C TYR A 87 9.74 -13.67 -4.46
N ILE A 88 8.55 -13.11 -4.71
CA ILE A 88 8.41 -11.76 -5.26
C ILE A 88 9.03 -10.71 -4.33
N ASN A 89 8.81 -10.80 -3.02
CA ASN A 89 9.41 -9.88 -2.07
C ASN A 89 10.93 -9.93 -2.10
N LYS A 90 11.54 -11.12 -2.14
CA LYS A 90 13.00 -11.27 -2.29
C LYS A 90 13.53 -10.63 -3.57
N ILE A 91 12.81 -10.74 -4.68
CA ILE A 91 13.18 -10.06 -5.93
C ILE A 91 13.14 -8.54 -5.74
N ASN A 92 12.06 -8.02 -5.15
CA ASN A 92 11.91 -6.59 -4.92
C ASN A 92 12.99 -6.05 -3.99
N ASP A 93 13.32 -6.76 -2.90
CA ASP A 93 14.39 -6.38 -1.98
C ASP A 93 15.74 -6.36 -2.70
N ALA A 94 16.04 -7.38 -3.52
CA ALA A 94 17.26 -7.42 -4.31
C ALA A 94 17.33 -6.32 -5.39
N LEU A 95 16.19 -5.91 -5.95
CA LEU A 95 16.12 -4.77 -6.87
C LEU A 95 16.38 -3.46 -6.14
N ASN A 96 15.77 -3.26 -4.97
CA ASN A 96 15.97 -2.07 -4.15
C ASN A 96 17.43 -1.96 -3.67
N ASP A 97 18.03 -3.06 -3.23
CA ASP A 97 19.44 -3.09 -2.82
C ASP A 97 20.41 -2.74 -3.97
N LYS A 98 20.10 -3.18 -5.19
CA LYS A 98 20.98 -2.96 -6.36
C LYS A 98 20.77 -1.61 -7.04
N PHE A 99 19.54 -1.10 -7.03
CA PHE A 99 19.16 0.07 -7.85
C PHE A 99 18.69 1.27 -7.02
N GLY A 100 18.60 1.14 -5.68
CA GLY A 100 18.16 2.22 -4.80
C GLY A 100 16.73 2.70 -5.07
N LEU A 101 15.89 1.81 -5.61
CA LEU A 101 14.47 2.06 -5.89
C LEU A 101 13.60 1.94 -4.63
#